data_AF-A0A2V3U115-F1
#
_entry.id   AF-A0A2V3U115-F1
#
_cell.length_a   1.000
_cell.length_b   1.000
_cell.length_c   1.000
_cell.angle_alpha   90.00
_cell.angle_beta   90.00
_cell.angle_gamma   90.00
#
_symmetry.space_group_name_H-M   'P 1'
#
loop_
_entity.id
_entity.type
_entity.pdbx_description
1 polymer ?
#
loop_
_entity_poly.entity_id
_entity_poly.type
_entity_poly.pdbx_seq_one_letter_code
_entity_poly.pdbx_strand_id
1 'polypeptide(L)'
;MSSSGAEWLMDGGLMEGGLMEGGLMEGGTVTRPCRLLDRLPRDADFLGDDTLLICPWLEGLDLEAGPWLAALSIHDCNAYLEGDWTFIASPAERERCYFGVFALDRLRSQDGLFALLRRRGVDAIVNLPSITFFDGATAQTLDSLGFDAKAEARFLDKARRQGFRAALCVRAGDDRAGGNGACVLHEGPGHPFSFIR
;
A
#
# COMPACT_ATOMS: atom_id res chain seq x y z
N MET A 1 37.93 -6.59 66.40
CA MET A 1 37.47 -6.02 67.69
C MET A 1 37.02 -4.61 67.42
N SER A 2 35.75 -4.32 67.75
CA SER A 2 35.15 -3.01 68.05
C SER A 2 35.42 -1.82 67.11
N SER A 3 34.47 -0.97 66.75
CA SER A 3 33.04 -0.88 67.02
C SER A 3 32.57 0.43 66.38
N SER A 4 31.29 0.42 65.97
CA SER A 4 30.31 1.50 66.10
C SER A 4 30.55 2.87 65.44
N GLY A 5 29.53 3.29 64.70
CA GLY A 5 29.24 4.69 64.42
C GLY A 5 28.04 4.80 63.48
N ALA A 6 26.83 4.57 63.99
CA ALA A 6 25.60 4.90 63.29
C ALA A 6 25.26 6.38 63.54
N GLU A 7 24.99 7.13 62.48
CA GLU A 7 24.43 8.47 62.56
C GLU A 7 23.24 8.54 61.60
N TRP A 8 22.08 8.90 62.14
CA TRP A 8 20.81 9.02 61.44
C TRP A 8 20.44 10.50 61.28
N LEU A 9 19.85 10.80 60.12
CA LEU A 9 18.68 11.69 59.88
C LEU A 9 18.85 13.22 59.78
N MET A 10 18.48 13.65 58.56
CA MET A 10 17.65 14.83 58.18
C MET A 10 18.31 16.21 58.25
N ASP A 11 18.43 16.91 57.12
CA ASP A 11 17.37 17.81 56.62
C ASP A 11 17.81 18.50 55.31
N GLY A 12 16.85 19.02 54.54
CA GLY A 12 17.12 20.06 53.54
C GLY A 12 16.69 19.73 52.11
N GLY A 13 15.41 20.01 51.83
CA GLY A 13 14.88 19.99 50.47
C GLY A 13 15.44 21.08 49.57
N LEU A 14 15.45 20.80 48.27
CA LEU A 14 15.28 21.78 47.20
C LEU A 14 14.35 21.18 46.16
N MET A 15 13.20 21.83 46.00
CA MET A 15 12.30 21.61 44.87
C MET A 15 12.98 22.19 43.62
N GLU A 16 13.31 21.34 42.66
CA GLU A 16 13.46 21.75 41.28
C GLU A 16 12.21 21.31 40.51
N GLY A 17 11.34 22.29 40.27
CA GLY A 17 10.36 22.20 39.19
C GLY A 17 11.09 22.21 37.86
N GLY A 18 10.71 21.31 36.96
CA GLY A 18 11.36 21.25 35.67
C GLY A 18 10.70 20.23 34.76
N LEU A 19 9.67 20.70 34.05
CA LEU A 19 9.22 20.20 32.76
C LEU A 19 8.64 18.77 32.76
N MET A 20 7.32 18.71 32.87
CA MET A 20 6.57 17.66 32.20
C MET A 20 6.90 17.75 30.71
N GLU A 21 7.73 16.85 30.21
CA GLU A 21 7.77 16.53 28.79
C GLU A 21 6.37 16.03 28.40
N GLY A 22 5.58 16.95 27.88
CA GLY A 22 4.39 16.61 27.11
C GLY A 22 4.85 15.79 25.92
N GLY A 23 4.82 14.46 26.08
CA GLY A 23 4.94 13.53 24.98
C GLY A 23 3.91 13.91 23.93
N LEU A 24 4.41 14.45 22.83
CA LEU A 24 3.66 14.63 21.60
C LEU A 24 3.04 13.25 21.29
N MET A 25 1.72 13.17 21.35
CA MET A 25 0.99 12.06 20.76
C MET A 25 1.29 12.12 19.26
N GLU A 26 2.32 11.39 18.80
CA GLU A 26 2.44 11.01 17.41
C GLU A 26 1.11 10.34 17.05
N GLY A 27 0.33 11.00 16.20
CA GLY A 27 -0.87 10.42 15.61
C GLY A 27 -0.43 9.24 14.76
N GLY A 28 -0.26 8.08 15.39
CA GLY A 28 0.21 6.87 14.75
C GLY A 28 -0.70 6.53 13.58
N THR A 29 -0.13 6.44 12.39
CA THR A 29 -0.87 6.00 11.21
C THR A 29 -1.38 4.58 11.47
N VAL A 30 -2.69 4.39 11.44
CA VAL A 30 -3.30 3.07 11.64
C VAL A 30 -3.03 2.22 10.40
N THR A 31 -2.16 1.21 10.57
CA THR A 31 -1.92 0.19 9.55
C THR A 31 -2.93 -0.94 9.70
N ARG A 32 -3.52 -1.38 8.58
CA ARG A 32 -4.38 -2.57 8.51
C ARG A 32 -3.83 -3.59 7.51
N PRO A 33 -4.03 -4.90 7.73
CA PRO A 33 -3.58 -5.91 6.78
C PRO A 33 -4.31 -5.79 5.44
N CYS A 34 -3.60 -6.16 4.38
CA CYS A 34 -4.17 -6.39 3.06
C CYS A 34 -4.29 -7.89 2.81
N ARG A 35 -5.41 -8.32 2.22
CA ARG A 35 -5.55 -9.64 1.63
C ARG A 35 -5.51 -9.54 0.11
N LEU A 36 -4.59 -10.29 -0.50
CA LEU A 36 -4.44 -10.37 -1.94
C LEU A 36 -5.38 -11.45 -2.50
N LEU A 37 -6.07 -11.13 -3.59
CA LEU A 37 -6.91 -12.06 -4.34
C LEU A 37 -6.41 -12.13 -5.78
N ASP A 38 -6.13 -13.33 -6.29
CA ASP A 38 -5.77 -13.62 -7.68
C ASP A 38 -6.97 -13.75 -8.62
N ARG A 39 -8.16 -13.41 -8.13
CA ARG A 39 -9.45 -13.58 -8.82
C ARG A 39 -10.41 -12.50 -8.38
N LEU A 40 -11.55 -12.41 -9.07
CA LEU A 40 -12.65 -11.59 -8.60
C LEU A 40 -13.19 -12.11 -7.25
N PRO A 41 -13.55 -11.19 -6.33
CA PRO A 41 -14.05 -11.55 -5.02
C PRO A 41 -15.42 -12.22 -5.10
N ARG A 42 -15.68 -13.10 -4.13
CA ARG A 42 -16.94 -13.78 -3.85
C ARG A 42 -17.42 -13.37 -2.46
N ASP A 43 -18.66 -13.68 -2.10
CA ASP A 43 -19.26 -13.28 -0.81
C ASP A 43 -18.38 -13.62 0.41
N ALA A 44 -17.76 -14.80 0.44
CA ALA A 44 -16.87 -15.22 1.52
C ALA A 44 -15.58 -14.38 1.63
N ASP A 45 -15.15 -13.73 0.55
CA ASP A 45 -13.97 -12.85 0.54
C ASP A 45 -14.24 -11.50 1.20
N PHE A 46 -15.51 -11.19 1.51
CA PHE A 46 -15.88 -9.97 2.22
C PHE A 46 -15.99 -10.17 3.74
N LEU A 47 -15.81 -11.40 4.24
CA LEU A 47 -15.74 -11.69 5.67
C LEU A 47 -14.44 -11.12 6.26
N GLY A 48 -14.56 -10.36 7.36
CA GLY A 48 -13.45 -9.66 8.01
C GLY A 48 -13.34 -8.19 7.60
N ASP A 49 -12.34 -7.49 8.11
CA ASP A 49 -12.15 -6.03 7.92
C ASP A 49 -10.93 -5.67 7.05
N ASP A 50 -10.29 -6.68 6.45
CA ASP A 50 -9.11 -6.52 5.62
C ASP A 50 -9.39 -5.64 4.38
N THR A 51 -8.36 -4.93 3.93
CA THR A 51 -8.39 -4.33 2.59
C THR A 51 -8.11 -5.42 1.56
N LEU A 52 -8.95 -5.52 0.53
CA LEU A 52 -8.79 -6.49 -0.54
C LEU A 52 -8.02 -5.87 -1.71
N LEU A 53 -6.88 -6.47 -2.05
CA LEU A 53 -6.12 -6.17 -3.26
C LEU A 53 -6.51 -7.20 -4.33
N ILE A 54 -7.29 -6.77 -5.32
CA ILE A 54 -7.86 -7.65 -6.33
C ILE A 54 -6.96 -7.61 -7.56
N CYS A 55 -6.32 -8.75 -7.85
CA CYS A 55 -5.28 -8.88 -8.86
C CYS A 55 -5.49 -10.10 -9.77
N PRO A 56 -6.49 -10.10 -10.66
CA PRO A 56 -6.82 -11.29 -11.46
C PRO A 56 -5.69 -11.79 -12.37
N TRP A 57 -4.71 -10.94 -12.73
CA TRP A 57 -3.54 -11.37 -13.51
C TRP A 57 -2.54 -12.23 -12.72
N LEU A 58 -2.76 -12.42 -11.41
CA LEU A 58 -1.99 -13.34 -10.59
C LEU A 58 -2.55 -14.78 -10.60
N GLU A 59 -3.65 -15.03 -11.32
CA GLU A 59 -4.24 -16.37 -11.38
C GLU A 59 -3.19 -17.43 -11.79
N GLY A 60 -3.08 -18.48 -10.97
CA GLY A 60 -2.11 -19.56 -11.18
C GLY A 60 -0.69 -19.27 -10.66
N LEU A 61 -0.46 -18.11 -10.07
CA LEU A 61 0.78 -17.81 -9.33
C LEU A 61 0.57 -18.02 -7.83
N ASP A 62 1.66 -18.37 -7.15
CA ASP A 62 1.71 -18.34 -5.69
C ASP A 62 1.47 -16.90 -5.19
N LEU A 63 0.61 -16.67 -4.19
CA LEU A 63 0.22 -15.31 -3.79
C LEU A 63 1.32 -14.57 -3.00
N GLU A 64 2.31 -15.28 -2.46
CA GLU A 64 3.43 -14.70 -1.72
C GLU A 64 4.52 -14.20 -2.67
N ALA A 65 4.89 -15.03 -3.66
CA ALA A 65 5.89 -14.72 -4.68
C ALA A 65 5.30 -14.01 -5.92
N GLY A 66 4.02 -14.22 -6.19
CA GLY A 66 3.33 -13.85 -7.43
C GLY A 66 3.40 -12.37 -7.78
N PRO A 67 3.15 -11.43 -6.85
CA PRO A 67 3.30 -9.99 -7.12
C PRO A 67 4.70 -9.62 -7.64
N TRP A 68 5.74 -10.27 -7.12
CA TRP A 68 7.13 -10.02 -7.50
C TRP A 68 7.46 -10.60 -8.87
N LEU A 69 6.98 -11.81 -9.14
CA LEU A 69 7.09 -12.43 -10.47
C LEU A 69 6.30 -11.62 -11.51
N ALA A 70 5.12 -11.12 -11.16
CA ALA A 70 4.27 -10.31 -12.03
C ALA A 70 4.87 -8.94 -12.38
N ALA A 71 5.81 -8.43 -11.59
CA ALA A 71 6.56 -7.24 -11.96
C ALA A 71 7.56 -7.49 -13.10
N LEU A 72 7.90 -8.75 -13.38
CA LEU A 72 8.72 -9.14 -14.52
C LEU A 72 7.88 -9.21 -15.80
N SER A 73 8.54 -9.19 -16.95
CA SER A 73 7.90 -9.26 -18.28
C SER A 73 7.39 -10.66 -18.63
N ILE A 74 6.62 -11.29 -17.74
CA ILE A 74 6.08 -12.65 -17.92
C ILE A 74 4.62 -12.65 -18.40
N HIS A 75 3.86 -11.57 -18.17
CA HIS A 75 2.48 -11.43 -18.64
C HIS A 75 2.05 -9.96 -18.71
N ASP A 76 0.88 -9.71 -19.30
CA ASP A 76 0.22 -8.41 -19.35
C ASP A 76 -0.73 -8.24 -18.15
N CYS A 77 -0.31 -7.45 -17.15
CA CYS A 77 -1.07 -7.25 -15.92
C CYS A 77 -2.44 -6.58 -16.14
N ASN A 78 -2.63 -5.85 -17.24
CA ASN A 78 -3.89 -5.13 -17.50
C ASN A 78 -4.83 -5.89 -18.43
N ALA A 79 -4.40 -7.00 -19.04
CA ALA A 79 -5.19 -7.77 -20.00
C ALA A 79 -6.52 -8.30 -19.42
N TYR A 80 -6.59 -8.56 -18.11
CA TYR A 80 -7.83 -9.02 -17.46
C TYR A 80 -9.00 -8.03 -17.63
N LEU A 81 -8.72 -6.74 -17.84
CA LEU A 81 -9.73 -5.71 -18.09
C LEU A 81 -10.49 -5.90 -19.41
N GLU A 82 -9.99 -6.76 -20.29
CA GLU A 82 -10.59 -7.09 -21.60
C GLU A 82 -11.56 -8.28 -21.54
N GLY A 83 -11.59 -9.03 -20.42
CA GLY A 83 -12.47 -10.21 -20.24
C GLY A 83 -13.97 -9.89 -20.25
N ASP A 84 -14.86 -10.83 -19.92
CA ASP A 84 -16.30 -10.55 -19.76
C ASP A 84 -16.72 -10.73 -18.29
N TRP A 85 -16.71 -9.63 -17.55
CA TRP A 85 -17.01 -9.60 -16.11
C TRP A 85 -17.44 -8.21 -15.67
N THR A 86 -18.16 -8.17 -14.56
CA THR A 86 -18.58 -6.96 -13.85
C THR A 86 -18.33 -7.15 -12.36
N PHE A 87 -17.73 -6.16 -11.71
CA PHE A 87 -17.57 -6.14 -10.27
C PHE A 87 -18.87 -5.72 -9.59
N ILE A 88 -19.46 -6.66 -8.87
CA ILE A 88 -20.69 -6.49 -8.11
C ILE A 88 -20.34 -6.69 -6.64
N ALA A 89 -20.58 -5.64 -5.86
CA ALA A 89 -20.36 -5.59 -4.43
C ALA A 89 -21.21 -4.44 -3.87
N SER A 90 -21.64 -4.56 -2.61
CA SER A 90 -22.30 -3.49 -1.89
C SER A 90 -21.36 -2.29 -1.69
N PRO A 91 -21.89 -1.09 -1.39
CA PRO A 91 -21.05 0.09 -1.14
C PRO A 91 -19.98 -0.15 -0.05
N ALA A 92 -20.34 -0.81 1.05
CA ALA A 92 -19.43 -1.11 2.16
C ALA A 92 -18.31 -2.10 1.76
N GLU A 93 -18.61 -3.06 0.90
CA GLU A 93 -17.62 -3.99 0.36
C GLU A 93 -16.69 -3.30 -0.63
N ARG A 94 -17.24 -2.46 -1.51
CA ARG A 94 -16.47 -1.66 -2.47
C ARG A 94 -15.43 -0.80 -1.77
N GLU A 95 -15.78 -0.15 -0.66
CA GLU A 95 -14.86 0.70 0.11
C GLU A 95 -13.55 0.00 0.52
N ARG A 96 -13.57 -1.32 0.67
CA ARG A 96 -12.41 -2.14 1.05
C ARG A 96 -11.66 -2.72 -0.14
N CYS A 97 -12.16 -2.59 -1.35
CA CYS A 97 -11.58 -3.18 -2.55
C CYS A 97 -10.70 -2.19 -3.30
N TYR A 98 -9.52 -2.64 -3.73
CA TYR A 98 -8.65 -1.93 -4.67
C TYR A 98 -8.20 -2.91 -5.75
N PHE A 99 -8.44 -2.56 -7.01
CA PHE A 99 -7.95 -3.33 -8.15
C PHE A 99 -6.53 -2.90 -8.48
N GLY A 100 -5.59 -3.83 -8.53
CA GLY A 100 -4.27 -3.47 -9.04
C GLY A 100 -4.32 -3.21 -10.54
N VAL A 101 -3.53 -2.24 -10.95
CA VAL A 101 -3.38 -1.82 -12.34
C VAL A 101 -1.90 -1.51 -12.54
N PHE A 102 -1.32 -2.04 -13.61
CA PHE A 102 0.04 -1.65 -13.98
C PHE A 102 0.00 -0.24 -14.57
N ALA A 103 0.34 0.74 -13.74
CA ALA A 103 0.22 2.18 -14.03
C ALA A 103 1.11 2.66 -15.18
N LEU A 104 2.17 1.90 -15.48
CA LEU A 104 3.19 2.25 -16.47
C LEU A 104 3.02 1.52 -17.81
N ASP A 105 1.86 0.89 -18.04
CA ASP A 105 1.51 0.27 -19.32
C ASP A 105 1.57 1.30 -20.45
N ARG A 106 2.44 1.05 -21.44
CA ARG A 106 2.65 1.90 -22.62
C ARG A 106 1.82 1.46 -23.83
N LEU A 107 1.22 0.27 -23.77
CA LEU A 107 0.43 -0.29 -24.85
C LEU A 107 -1.01 0.22 -24.82
N ARG A 108 -1.47 0.66 -23.65
CA ARG A 108 -2.82 1.21 -23.45
C ARG A 108 -2.76 2.68 -23.05
N SER A 109 -3.70 3.47 -23.56
CA SER A 109 -3.87 4.84 -23.07
C SER A 109 -4.49 4.83 -21.67
N GLN A 110 -4.06 5.76 -20.81
CA GLN A 110 -4.61 5.87 -19.46
C GLN A 110 -6.12 6.12 -19.45
N ASP A 111 -6.62 6.94 -20.38
CA ASP A 111 -8.07 7.20 -20.49
C ASP A 111 -8.84 5.96 -20.93
N GLY A 112 -8.25 5.14 -21.81
CA GLY A 112 -8.80 3.83 -22.19
C GLY A 112 -8.87 2.86 -21.01
N LEU A 113 -7.80 2.78 -20.21
CA LEU A 113 -7.77 1.96 -18.99
C LEU A 113 -8.84 2.40 -17.99
N PHE A 114 -8.96 3.70 -17.72
CA PHE A 114 -9.99 4.23 -16.82
C PHE A 114 -11.41 3.97 -17.33
N ALA A 115 -11.63 4.11 -18.65
CA ALA A 115 -12.93 3.77 -19.24
C ALA A 115 -13.25 2.27 -19.10
N LEU A 116 -12.27 1.38 -19.30
CA LEU A 116 -12.42 -0.05 -19.07
C LEU A 116 -12.79 -0.33 -17.62
N LEU A 117 -12.02 0.16 -16.66
CA LEU A 117 -12.27 -0.02 -15.22
C LEU A 117 -13.68 0.43 -14.81
N ARG A 118 -14.13 1.61 -15.26
CA ARG A 118 -15.50 2.09 -14.99
C ARG A 118 -16.57 1.17 -15.56
N ARG A 119 -16.38 0.67 -16.80
CA ARG A 119 -17.32 -0.28 -17.41
C ARG A 119 -17.42 -1.58 -16.61
N ARG A 120 -16.35 -1.98 -15.92
CA ARG A 120 -16.35 -3.12 -14.99
C ARG A 120 -16.96 -2.81 -13.62
N GLY A 121 -17.41 -1.59 -13.37
CA GLY A 121 -17.91 -1.19 -12.06
C GLY A 121 -16.80 -1.01 -11.02
N VAL A 122 -15.53 -0.88 -11.42
CA VAL A 122 -14.41 -0.60 -10.53
C VAL A 122 -14.34 0.90 -10.24
N ASP A 123 -14.28 1.25 -8.95
CA ASP A 123 -14.16 2.64 -8.46
C ASP A 123 -12.86 2.91 -7.70
N ALA A 124 -12.02 1.89 -7.48
CA ALA A 124 -10.80 2.01 -6.71
C ALA A 124 -9.65 1.17 -7.26
N ILE A 125 -8.47 1.79 -7.33
CA ILE A 125 -7.28 1.20 -7.93
C ILE A 125 -6.03 1.41 -7.09
N VAL A 126 -5.06 0.53 -7.28
CA VAL A 126 -3.70 0.62 -6.75
C VAL A 126 -2.68 0.40 -7.88
N ASN A 127 -1.55 1.11 -7.90
CA ASN A 127 -0.47 0.85 -8.88
C ASN A 127 0.28 -0.45 -8.51
N LEU A 128 -0.27 -1.58 -8.92
CA LEU A 128 0.30 -2.89 -8.65
C LEU A 128 0.39 -3.68 -9.97
N PRO A 129 1.57 -4.23 -10.35
CA PRO A 129 2.86 -4.11 -9.66
C PRO A 129 3.38 -2.66 -9.61
N SER A 130 4.23 -2.38 -8.60
CA SER A 130 4.84 -1.07 -8.36
C SER A 130 6.31 -1.05 -8.78
N ILE A 131 6.80 0.08 -9.29
CA ILE A 131 8.23 0.22 -9.64
C ILE A 131 9.15 0.05 -8.44
N THR A 132 8.64 0.31 -7.23
CA THR A 132 9.39 0.21 -5.98
C THR A 132 9.71 -1.23 -5.56
N PHE A 133 9.21 -2.21 -6.31
CA PHE A 133 9.62 -3.61 -6.18
C PHE A 133 11.08 -3.81 -6.58
N PHE A 134 11.57 -2.96 -7.50
CA PHE A 134 12.96 -2.95 -7.92
C PHE A 134 13.78 -1.95 -7.12
N ASP A 135 15.06 -2.26 -6.92
CA ASP A 135 16.04 -1.39 -6.29
C ASP A 135 17.35 -1.37 -7.10
N GLY A 136 18.35 -0.66 -6.58
CA GLY A 136 19.70 -0.62 -7.11
C GLY A 136 19.79 -0.26 -8.60
N ALA A 137 20.61 -1.00 -9.34
CA ALA A 137 20.86 -0.76 -10.76
C ALA A 137 19.62 -1.00 -11.64
N THR A 138 18.74 -1.94 -11.25
CA THR A 138 17.51 -2.23 -11.99
C THR A 138 16.54 -1.06 -11.91
N ALA A 139 16.34 -0.50 -10.71
CA ALA A 139 15.50 0.69 -10.53
C ALA A 139 16.03 1.89 -11.33
N GLN A 140 17.35 2.13 -11.33
CA GLN A 140 17.97 3.21 -12.11
C GLN A 140 17.78 3.03 -13.62
N THR A 141 17.88 1.78 -14.10
CA THR A 141 17.67 1.47 -15.51
C THR A 141 16.22 1.76 -15.91
N LEU A 142 15.25 1.31 -15.10
CA LEU A 142 13.83 1.56 -15.36
C LEU A 142 13.49 3.06 -15.34
N ASP A 143 14.04 3.81 -14.38
CA ASP A 143 13.90 5.27 -14.30
C ASP A 143 14.43 5.95 -15.57
N SER A 144 15.61 5.53 -16.08
CA SER A 144 16.17 6.07 -17.33
C SER A 144 15.30 5.82 -18.57
N LEU A 145 14.47 4.78 -18.54
CA LEU A 145 13.50 4.44 -19.58
C LEU A 145 12.14 5.12 -19.36
N GLY A 146 12.02 5.97 -18.33
CA GLY A 146 10.79 6.66 -17.96
C GLY A 146 9.76 5.78 -17.26
N PHE A 147 10.19 4.67 -16.66
CA PHE A 147 9.40 3.86 -15.73
C PHE A 147 9.79 4.26 -14.32
N ASP A 148 9.18 5.34 -13.84
CA ASP A 148 9.59 6.01 -12.61
C ASP A 148 8.42 6.24 -11.63
N ALA A 149 8.79 6.46 -10.38
CA ALA A 149 7.88 6.78 -9.27
C ALA A 149 6.94 7.96 -9.58
N LYS A 150 7.42 8.98 -10.31
CA LYS A 150 6.64 10.16 -10.66
C LYS A 150 5.60 9.82 -11.73
N ALA A 151 5.88 8.88 -12.63
CA ALA A 151 4.95 8.39 -13.64
C ALA A 151 3.79 7.63 -12.98
N GLU A 152 4.07 6.78 -11.99
CA GLU A 152 3.02 6.14 -11.19
C GLU A 152 2.16 7.17 -10.44
N ALA A 153 2.80 8.15 -9.78
CA ALA A 153 2.08 9.22 -9.09
C ALA A 153 1.18 10.02 -10.05
N ARG A 154 1.69 10.40 -11.23
CA ARG A 154 0.90 11.09 -12.27
C ARG A 154 -0.29 10.26 -12.74
N PHE A 155 -0.14 8.95 -12.88
CA PHE A 155 -1.23 8.04 -13.23
C PHE A 155 -2.32 8.04 -12.15
N LEU A 156 -1.94 7.88 -10.87
CA LEU A 156 -2.88 7.86 -9.75
C LEU A 156 -3.58 9.22 -9.59
N ASP A 157 -2.87 10.33 -9.76
CA ASP A 157 -3.46 11.67 -9.71
C ASP A 157 -4.47 11.87 -10.85
N LYS A 158 -4.19 11.34 -12.04
CA LYS A 158 -5.16 11.36 -13.14
C LYS A 158 -6.38 10.49 -12.81
N ALA A 159 -6.19 9.33 -12.19
CA ALA A 159 -7.29 8.49 -11.74
C ALA A 159 -8.17 9.20 -10.68
N ARG A 160 -7.56 9.88 -9.70
CA ARG A 160 -8.28 10.69 -8.70
C ARG A 160 -9.10 11.81 -9.34
N ARG A 161 -8.55 12.52 -10.32
CA ARG A 161 -9.30 13.53 -11.10
C ARG A 161 -10.46 12.94 -11.90
N GLN A 162 -10.39 11.64 -12.21
CA GLN A 162 -11.46 10.85 -12.81
C GLN A 162 -12.38 10.23 -11.73
N GLY A 163 -12.28 10.62 -10.47
CA GLY A 163 -13.17 10.15 -9.39
C GLY A 163 -12.88 8.75 -8.89
N PHE A 164 -11.75 8.13 -9.24
CA PHE A 164 -11.31 6.89 -8.63
C PHE A 164 -10.74 7.15 -7.23
N ARG A 165 -10.99 6.24 -6.30
CA ARG A 165 -10.15 6.11 -5.11
C ARG A 165 -8.84 5.46 -5.53
N ALA A 166 -7.72 6.11 -5.24
CA ALA A 166 -6.41 5.64 -5.69
C ALA A 166 -5.46 5.47 -4.51
N ALA A 167 -4.93 4.27 -4.35
CA ALA A 167 -3.88 3.95 -3.39
C ALA A 167 -2.51 3.86 -4.08
N LEU A 168 -1.47 4.35 -3.42
CA LEU A 168 -0.08 4.20 -3.86
C LEU A 168 0.52 2.92 -3.26
N CYS A 169 0.90 1.94 -4.07
CA CYS A 169 1.75 0.85 -3.64
C CYS A 169 3.22 1.29 -3.66
N VAL A 170 3.88 1.18 -2.50
CA VAL A 170 5.23 1.69 -2.25
C VAL A 170 5.94 0.82 -1.22
N ARG A 171 7.28 0.82 -1.24
CA ARG A 171 8.08 0.11 -0.23
C ARG A 171 7.88 0.75 1.14
N ALA A 172 7.84 -0.06 2.20
CA ALA A 172 7.84 0.42 3.57
C ALA A 172 9.09 1.28 3.84
N GLY A 173 8.90 2.41 4.53
CA GLY A 173 9.96 3.39 4.79
C GLY A 173 10.26 4.35 3.64
N ASP A 174 9.55 4.28 2.52
CA ASP A 174 9.64 5.29 1.46
C ASP A 174 8.92 6.58 1.90
N ASP A 175 9.56 7.74 1.75
CA ASP A 175 9.03 9.05 2.16
C ASP A 175 7.69 9.42 1.50
N ARG A 176 7.31 8.74 0.42
CA ARG A 176 6.00 8.91 -0.23
C ARG A 176 4.87 8.23 0.54
N ALA A 177 5.20 7.25 1.39
CA ALA A 177 4.25 6.67 2.34
C ALA A 177 3.93 7.71 3.41
N GLY A 178 2.65 8.09 3.56
CA GLY A 178 2.22 9.08 4.55
C GLY A 178 1.87 10.47 3.99
N GLY A 179 1.85 10.65 2.67
CA GLY A 179 1.14 11.78 2.07
C GLY A 179 -0.37 11.74 2.38
N ASN A 180 -1.13 12.75 1.93
CA ASN A 180 -2.58 12.90 2.17
C ASN A 180 -3.48 11.85 1.45
N GLY A 181 -3.02 10.60 1.28
CA GLY A 181 -3.76 9.58 0.54
C GLY A 181 -3.43 8.16 0.96
N ALA A 182 -4.33 7.25 0.56
CA ALA A 182 -4.18 5.82 0.79
C ALA A 182 -2.88 5.27 0.21
N CYS A 183 -2.20 4.41 0.97
CA CYS A 183 -1.02 3.69 0.50
C CYS A 183 -1.12 2.19 0.85
N VAL A 184 -0.51 1.38 0.00
CA VAL A 184 -0.25 -0.05 0.22
C VAL A 184 1.26 -0.19 0.39
N LEU A 185 1.70 -0.63 1.57
CA LEU A 185 3.09 -0.82 1.90
C LEU A 185 3.51 -2.26 1.62
N HIS A 186 4.71 -2.45 1.09
CA HIS A 186 5.35 -3.75 0.93
C HIS A 186 6.75 -3.75 1.54
N GLU A 187 7.17 -4.89 2.09
CA GLU A 187 8.53 -5.07 2.65
C GLU A 187 9.41 -6.00 1.79
N GLY A 188 8.84 -6.58 0.72
CA GLY A 188 9.52 -7.55 -0.13
C GLY A 188 8.84 -8.94 -0.12
N PRO A 189 9.41 -9.91 -0.85
CA PRO A 189 8.92 -11.29 -0.87
C PRO A 189 8.86 -11.90 0.54
N GLY A 190 7.79 -12.64 0.82
CA GLY A 190 7.55 -13.27 2.12
C GLY A 190 6.92 -12.39 3.19
N HIS A 191 6.69 -11.11 2.89
CA HIS A 191 6.05 -10.18 3.80
C HIS A 191 4.64 -9.78 3.31
N PRO A 192 3.63 -9.74 4.20
CA PRO A 192 2.29 -9.33 3.82
C PRO A 192 2.23 -7.84 3.47
N PHE A 193 1.33 -7.48 2.55
CA PHE A 193 1.04 -6.08 2.28
C PHE A 193 0.26 -5.46 3.46
N SER A 194 0.55 -4.19 3.72
CA SER A 194 -0.17 -3.38 4.72
C SER A 194 -0.83 -2.18 4.05
N PHE A 195 -1.95 -1.70 4.58
CA PHE A 195 -2.65 -0.53 4.09
C PHE A 195 -2.63 0.59 5.13
N ILE A 196 -2.39 1.81 4.68
CA ILE A 196 -2.54 3.03 5.47
C ILE A 196 -3.45 4.02 4.74
N ARG A 197 -4.18 4.85 5.49
CA ARG A 197 -5.09 5.87 4.95
C ARG A 197 -4.88 7.22 5.60
#